data_AF-A0A7K4MQY5-F1
#
_entry.id   AF-A0A7K4MQY5-F1
#
_cell.length_a   1.000
_cell.length_b   1.000
_cell.length_c   1.000
_cell.angle_alpha   90.00
_cell.angle_beta   90.00
_cell.angle_gamma   90.00
#
_symmetry.space_group_name_H-M   'P 1'
#
loop_
_entity.id
_entity.type
_entity.pdbx_description
1 polymer ?
#
loop_
_entity_poly.entity_id
_entity_poly.type
_entity_poly.pdbx_seq_one_letter_code
_entity_poly.pdbx_strand_id
1 'polypeptide(L)'
;MDDVQRRNLAIQTLAPNSAYHAESDGTIIEWLTPDIPQSSEAEIDAQVVIEKSEYDAQAYARERASAYPSNGDQWDMIYKDNKNSTTTHADAVEVVKTKWPKDNSGPVE
;
A
#
# COMPACT_ATOMS: atom_id res chain seq x y z
N MET A 1 -4.27 8.49 -0.09
CA MET A 1 -3.54 9.22 0.96
C MET A 1 -2.99 10.47 0.32
N ASP A 2 -3.40 11.64 0.80
CA ASP A 2 -2.87 12.92 0.34
C ASP A 2 -1.47 13.20 0.92
N ASP A 3 -0.83 14.29 0.48
CA ASP A 3 0.53 14.62 0.91
C ASP A 3 0.61 15.00 2.41
N VAL A 4 -0.43 15.62 2.97
CA VAL A 4 -0.50 15.97 4.40
C VAL A 4 -0.54 14.71 5.26
N GLN A 5 -1.38 13.75 4.88
CA GLN A 5 -1.46 12.44 5.54
C GLN A 5 -0.14 11.68 5.47
N ARG A 6 0.59 11.75 4.35
CA ARG A 6 1.93 11.15 4.23
C ARG A 6 2.95 11.82 5.13
N ARG A 7 2.96 13.16 5.20
CA ARG A 7 3.84 13.88 6.14
C ARG A 7 3.55 13.49 7.58
N ASN A 8 2.28 13.45 7.96
CA ASN A 8 1.89 13.06 9.31
C ASN A 8 2.31 11.62 9.65
N LEU A 9 2.17 10.70 8.69
CA LEU A 9 2.65 9.32 8.83
C LEU A 9 4.17 9.28 8.99
N ALA A 10 4.91 10.01 8.15
CA ALA A 10 6.36 10.11 8.24
C ALA A 10 6.83 10.63 9.61
N ILE A 11 6.18 11.67 10.14
CA ILE A 11 6.48 12.19 11.50
C ILE A 11 6.20 11.12 12.57
N GLN A 12 5.10 10.39 12.47
CA GLN A 12 4.78 9.32 13.41
C GLN A 12 5.76 8.14 13.33
N THR A 13 6.27 7.84 12.14
CA THR A 13 7.30 6.81 11.92
C THR A 13 8.64 7.22 12.53
N LEU A 14 9.07 8.47 12.30
CA LEU A 14 10.37 8.98 12.75
C LEU A 14 10.39 9.37 14.23
N ALA A 15 9.30 9.93 14.73
CA ALA A 15 9.14 10.39 16.11
C ALA A 15 7.84 9.81 16.72
N PRO A 16 7.82 8.50 17.04
CA PRO A 16 6.64 7.86 17.60
C PRO A 16 6.19 8.51 18.91
N ASN A 17 4.88 8.64 19.10
CA ASN A 17 4.25 9.29 20.28
C ASN A 17 4.55 10.78 20.44
N SER A 18 5.11 11.44 19.43
CA SER A 18 5.24 12.90 19.42
C SER A 18 3.89 13.60 19.36
N ALA A 19 3.83 14.82 19.88
CA ALA A 19 2.70 15.73 19.72
C ALA A 19 3.19 17.07 19.17
N TYR A 20 2.44 17.62 18.24
CA TYR A 20 2.77 18.86 17.53
C TYR A 20 1.51 19.54 17.02
N HIS A 21 1.61 20.85 16.78
CA HIS A 21 0.66 21.57 15.94
C HIS A 21 1.26 21.72 14.54
N ALA A 22 0.40 21.58 13.53
CA ALA A 22 0.78 21.76 12.12
C ALA A 22 -0.24 22.65 11.40
N GLU A 23 0.22 23.34 10.38
CA GLU A 23 -0.63 24.04 9.42
C GLU A 23 -1.44 23.06 8.56
N SER A 24 -2.39 23.60 7.80
CA SER A 24 -3.21 22.80 6.87
C SER A 24 -2.41 22.05 5.80
N ASP A 25 -1.18 22.48 5.51
CA ASP A 25 -0.27 21.83 4.56
C ASP A 25 0.65 20.76 5.21
N GLY A 26 0.54 20.54 6.52
CA GLY A 26 1.36 19.59 7.26
C GLY A 26 2.73 20.12 7.69
N THR A 27 2.98 21.43 7.58
CA THR A 27 4.16 22.08 8.14
C THR A 27 4.02 22.18 9.67
N ILE A 28 5.02 21.69 10.43
CA ILE A 28 5.04 21.79 11.89
C ILE A 28 5.24 23.26 12.31
N ILE A 29 4.33 23.79 13.12
CA ILE A 29 4.42 25.15 13.68
C ILE A 29 4.81 25.17 15.15
N GLU A 30 4.51 24.09 15.88
CA GLU A 30 4.84 23.98 17.29
C GLU A 30 5.09 22.51 17.67
N TRP A 31 6.17 22.27 18.40
CA TRP A 31 6.49 20.95 18.94
C TRP A 31 6.15 20.89 20.43
N LEU A 32 5.33 19.92 20.82
CA LEU A 32 4.74 19.84 22.17
C LEU A 32 5.38 18.76 23.06
N THR A 33 6.26 17.91 22.50
CA THR A 33 6.93 16.80 23.21
C THR A 33 8.45 17.00 23.28
N PRO A 34 8.97 17.78 24.23
CA PRO A 34 10.39 18.15 24.29
C PRO A 34 11.33 16.97 24.62
N ASP A 35 10.81 15.87 25.15
CA ASP A 35 11.52 14.63 25.42
C ASP A 35 11.74 13.75 24.16
N ILE A 36 10.97 14.00 23.11
CA ILE A 36 11.11 13.34 21.80
C ILE A 36 11.76 14.35 20.84
N PRO A 37 12.96 14.07 20.29
CA PRO A 37 13.58 14.95 19.32
C PRO A 37 12.69 15.14 18.09
N GLN A 38 12.47 16.41 17.72
CA GLN A 38 11.79 16.73 16.46
C GLN A 38 12.68 16.33 15.28
N SER A 39 12.15 15.53 14.37
CA SER A 39 12.83 15.20 13.11
C SER A 39 13.00 16.43 12.24
N SER A 40 14.11 16.51 11.53
CA SER A 40 14.35 17.58 10.56
C SER A 40 13.43 17.45 9.34
N GLU A 41 13.23 18.57 8.65
CA GLU A 41 12.45 18.60 7.41
C GLU A 41 12.99 17.63 6.34
N ALA A 42 14.31 17.54 6.23
CA ALA A 42 14.96 16.63 5.28
C ALA A 42 14.72 15.15 5.62
N GLU A 43 14.65 14.79 6.91
CA GLU A 43 14.31 13.43 7.34
C GLU A 43 12.85 13.11 7.04
N ILE A 44 11.94 14.05 7.28
CA ILE A 44 10.51 13.91 6.98
C ILE A 44 10.32 13.72 5.47
N ASP A 45 10.93 14.56 4.63
CA ASP A 45 10.83 14.44 3.18
C ASP A 45 11.40 13.12 2.65
N ALA A 46 12.56 12.69 3.20
CA ALA A 46 13.14 11.39 2.85
C ALA A 46 12.21 10.23 3.22
N GLN A 47 11.59 10.29 4.39
CA GLN A 47 10.65 9.27 4.84
C GLN A 47 9.37 9.25 3.99
N VAL A 48 8.84 10.41 3.58
CA VAL A 48 7.72 10.49 2.63
C VAL A 48 8.05 9.81 1.30
N VAL A 49 9.29 9.99 0.79
CA VAL A 49 9.74 9.31 -0.43
C VAL A 49 9.80 7.79 -0.24
N ILE A 50 10.30 7.31 0.91
CA ILE A 50 10.33 5.88 1.25
C ILE A 50 8.91 5.32 1.26
N GLU A 51 7.98 5.96 1.96
CA GLU A 51 6.59 5.51 2.07
C GLU A 51 5.85 5.56 0.73
N LYS A 52 6.15 6.53 -0.13
CA LYS A 52 5.65 6.57 -1.52
C LYS A 52 6.16 5.35 -2.30
N SER A 53 7.46 5.09 -2.24
CA SER A 53 8.09 3.95 -2.91
C SER A 53 7.53 2.60 -2.43
N GLU A 54 7.36 2.41 -1.12
CA GLU A 54 6.78 1.20 -0.54
C GLU A 54 5.32 1.01 -0.95
N TYR A 55 4.54 2.10 -0.94
CA TYR A 55 3.17 2.07 -1.42
C TYR A 55 3.13 1.66 -2.89
N ASP A 56 3.93 2.28 -3.75
CA ASP A 56 3.96 2.02 -5.19
C ASP A 56 4.45 0.59 -5.50
N ALA A 57 5.44 0.09 -4.76
CA ALA A 57 5.91 -1.29 -4.85
C ALA A 57 4.80 -2.33 -4.62
N GLN A 58 3.79 -1.99 -3.82
CA GLN A 58 2.65 -2.85 -3.52
C GLN A 58 1.42 -2.62 -4.42
N ALA A 59 1.51 -1.81 -5.48
CA ALA A 59 0.38 -1.52 -6.37
C ALA A 59 -0.25 -2.81 -6.93
N TYR A 60 0.54 -3.74 -7.46
CA TYR A 60 0.04 -5.01 -8.00
C TYR A 60 -0.79 -5.78 -6.98
N ALA A 61 -0.44 -5.75 -5.69
CA ALA A 61 -1.13 -6.52 -4.68
C ALA A 61 -2.55 -5.96 -4.45
N ARG A 62 -2.67 -4.63 -4.43
CA ARG A 62 -3.97 -3.94 -4.32
C ARG A 62 -4.84 -4.18 -5.55
N GLU A 63 -4.26 -4.06 -6.74
CA GLU A 63 -4.99 -4.30 -8.00
C GLU A 63 -5.41 -5.75 -8.18
N ARG A 64 -4.59 -6.72 -7.75
CA ARG A 64 -4.99 -8.13 -7.75
C ARG A 64 -6.13 -8.40 -6.78
N ALA A 65 -6.08 -7.81 -5.58
CA ALA A 65 -7.11 -8.00 -4.58
C ALA A 65 -8.49 -7.54 -5.08
N SER A 66 -8.56 -6.47 -5.87
CA SER A 66 -9.79 -6.00 -6.50
C SER A 66 -10.18 -6.80 -7.76
N ALA A 67 -9.21 -7.34 -8.49
CA ALA A 67 -9.44 -8.08 -9.73
C ALA A 67 -9.80 -9.57 -9.55
N TYR A 68 -9.41 -10.18 -8.43
CA TYR A 68 -9.78 -11.58 -8.16
C TYR A 68 -11.31 -11.74 -8.02
N PRO A 69 -11.87 -12.89 -8.44
CA PRO A 69 -13.25 -13.25 -8.09
C PRO A 69 -13.45 -13.30 -6.57
N SER A 70 -14.70 -13.32 -6.12
CA SER A 70 -14.99 -13.46 -4.69
C SER A 70 -14.37 -14.75 -4.13
N ASN A 71 -14.09 -14.77 -2.82
CA ASN A 71 -13.55 -15.98 -2.18
C ASN A 71 -14.47 -17.19 -2.39
N GLY A 72 -15.80 -16.99 -2.37
CA GLY A 72 -16.77 -18.06 -2.62
C GLY A 72 -16.65 -18.64 -4.03
N ASP A 73 -16.53 -17.78 -5.04
CA ASP A 73 -16.35 -18.22 -6.44
C ASP A 73 -15.01 -18.94 -6.61
N GLN A 74 -13.94 -18.41 -6.03
CA GLN A 74 -12.62 -19.05 -6.08
C GLN A 74 -12.64 -20.44 -5.42
N TRP A 75 -13.28 -20.59 -4.26
CA TRP A 75 -13.40 -21.89 -3.59
C TRP A 75 -14.22 -22.90 -4.39
N ASP A 76 -15.32 -22.46 -5.00
CA ASP A 76 -16.14 -23.32 -5.87
C ASP A 76 -15.38 -23.74 -7.14
N MET A 77 -14.62 -22.83 -7.76
CA MET A 77 -13.73 -23.15 -8.88
C MET A 77 -12.67 -24.18 -8.48
N ILE A 78 -12.01 -24.01 -7.32
CA ILE A 78 -11.02 -24.97 -6.81
C ILE A 78 -11.66 -26.35 -6.60
N TYR A 79 -12.86 -26.41 -5.99
CA TYR A 79 -13.57 -27.67 -5.80
C TYR A 79 -13.89 -28.36 -7.14
N LYS A 80 -14.42 -27.60 -8.11
CA LYS A 80 -14.75 -28.11 -9.45
C LYS A 80 -13.52 -28.59 -10.20
N ASP A 81 -12.41 -27.86 -10.12
CA ASP A 81 -11.13 -28.24 -10.73
C ASP A 81 -10.62 -29.58 -10.18
N ASN A 82 -10.68 -29.77 -8.86
CA ASN A 82 -10.31 -31.04 -8.24
C ASN A 82 -11.26 -32.19 -8.61
N LYS A 83 -12.56 -31.91 -8.72
CA LYS A 83 -13.59 -32.93 -9.02
C LYS A 83 -13.56 -33.38 -10.47
N ASN A 84 -13.33 -32.44 -11.39
CA ASN A 84 -13.50 -32.63 -12.83
C ASN A 84 -12.19 -32.64 -13.60
N SER A 85 -11.04 -32.53 -12.92
CA SER A 85 -9.71 -32.41 -13.53
C SER A 85 -9.63 -31.23 -14.52
N THR A 86 -10.14 -30.06 -14.11
CA THR A 86 -10.10 -28.80 -14.88
C THR A 86 -9.15 -27.78 -14.24
N THR A 87 -8.95 -26.62 -14.88
CA THR A 87 -7.99 -25.58 -14.45
C THR A 87 -8.61 -24.18 -14.29
N THR A 88 -9.93 -24.08 -14.19
CA THR A 88 -10.67 -22.80 -14.20
C THR A 88 -10.14 -21.79 -13.19
N HIS A 89 -9.84 -22.23 -11.96
CA HIS A 89 -9.28 -21.36 -10.93
C HIS A 89 -7.85 -20.93 -11.28
N ALA A 90 -7.02 -21.86 -11.75
CA ALA A 90 -5.64 -21.57 -12.14
C ALA A 90 -5.59 -20.55 -13.28
N ASP A 91 -6.45 -20.74 -14.30
CA ASP A 91 -6.57 -19.85 -15.46
C ASP A 91 -7.03 -18.44 -15.02
N ALA A 92 -8.03 -18.35 -14.14
CA ALA A 92 -8.50 -17.07 -13.59
C ALA A 92 -7.40 -16.34 -12.81
N VAL A 93 -6.62 -17.07 -12.01
CA VAL A 93 -5.48 -16.51 -11.27
C VAL A 93 -4.38 -16.04 -12.22
N GLU A 94 -4.09 -16.80 -13.27
CA GLU A 94 -3.09 -16.44 -14.27
C GLU A 94 -3.48 -15.15 -15.00
N VAL A 95 -4.73 -15.01 -15.44
CA VAL A 95 -5.25 -13.77 -16.05
C VAL A 95 -5.02 -12.57 -15.13
N VAL A 96 -5.37 -12.66 -13.85
CA VAL A 96 -5.18 -11.57 -12.88
C VAL A 96 -3.70 -11.23 -12.68
N LYS A 97 -2.83 -12.25 -12.60
CA LYS A 97 -1.40 -12.05 -12.39
C LYS A 97 -0.67 -11.52 -13.61
N THR A 98 -1.13 -11.88 -14.81
CA THR A 98 -0.62 -11.35 -16.09
C THR A 98 -1.05 -9.91 -16.28
N LYS A 99 -2.32 -9.58 -15.99
CA LYS A 99 -2.80 -8.20 -16.02
C LYS A 99 -2.06 -7.30 -15.03
N TRP A 100 -1.80 -7.81 -13.82
CA TRP A 100 -1.15 -7.07 -12.73
C TRP A 100 0.14 -7.76 -12.28
N PRO A 101 1.24 -7.64 -13.04
CA PRO A 101 2.51 -8.31 -12.74
C PRO A 101 3.18 -7.73 -11.48
N LYS A 102 4.06 -8.51 -10.85
CA LYS A 102 4.70 -8.15 -9.57
C LYS A 102 5.69 -6.97 -9.66
N ASP A 103 6.17 -6.70 -10.86
CA ASP A 103 7.04 -5.55 -11.16
C ASP A 103 6.25 -4.26 -11.40
N ASN A 104 4.92 -4.28 -11.19
CA ASN A 104 4.00 -3.18 -11.42
C ASN A 104 3.99 -2.66 -12.88
N SER A 105 4.37 -3.49 -13.86
CA SER A 105 4.33 -3.11 -15.29
C SER A 105 2.93 -3.14 -15.94
N GLY A 106 1.87 -3.44 -15.18
CA GLY A 106 0.49 -3.53 -15.68
C GLY A 106 -0.27 -2.18 -15.72
N PRO A 107 -1.48 -2.14 -16.32
CA PRO A 107 -2.22 -3.27 -16.88
C PRO A 107 -1.63 -3.72 -18.22
N VAL A 108 -1.40 -5.03 -18.36
CA VAL A 108 -1.04 -5.65 -19.64
C VAL A 108 -2.33 -6.16 -20.30
N GLU A 109 -2.54 -5.79 -21.58
CA GLU A 109 -3.71 -6.18 -22.38
C GLU A 109 -3.72 -7.66 -22.77
#